data_AF-A0A8E0IN27-F1
#
_entry.id   AF-A0A8E0IN27-F1
#
_cell.length_a   1.000
_cell.length_b   1.000
_cell.length_c   1.000
_cell.angle_alpha   90.00
_cell.angle_beta   90.00
_cell.angle_gamma   90.00
#
_symmetry.space_group_name_H-M   'P 1'
#
loop_
_entity.id
_entity.type
_entity.pdbx_description
1 polymer ?
#
loop_
_entity_poly.entity_id
_entity_poly.type
_entity_poly.pdbx_seq_one_letter_code
_entity_poly.pdbx_strand_id
1 'polypeptide(L)'
;MRSFQKAVRGSEKVKASGYAFAGIIIGTFAKYFIHFIAGVVFWGAYAPKGTNVWVYSLIVNGGSALFSTVLTIVVVGVLLTVAPQLFVAKDGKSFSTKAA
;
A
#
# COMPACT_ATOMS: atom_id res chain seq x y z
N MET A 1 9.62 2.75 11.12
CA MET A 1 8.47 3.19 11.93
C MET A 1 8.68 4.53 12.66
N ARG A 2 9.75 4.70 13.46
CA ARG A 2 9.91 5.88 14.35
C ARG A 2 9.89 7.23 13.62
N SER A 3 10.52 7.33 12.44
CA SER A 3 10.56 8.58 11.66
C SER A 3 9.19 9.00 11.09
N PHE A 4 8.41 8.03 10.59
CA PHE A 4 7.03 8.30 10.14
C PHE A 4 6.14 8.73 11.31
N GLN A 5 6.22 8.03 12.45
CA GLN A 5 5.48 8.41 13.65
C GLN A 5 5.86 9.81 14.15
N LYS A 6 7.15 10.17 14.11
CA LYS A 6 7.62 11.52 14.46
C LYS A 6 7.06 12.57 13.49
N ALA A 7 7.07 12.30 12.19
CA ALA A 7 6.54 13.23 11.19
C ALA A 7 5.03 13.46 11.34
N VAL A 8 4.24 12.40 11.56
CA VAL A 8 2.79 12.51 11.78
C VAL A 8 2.48 13.25 13.08
N ARG A 9 3.15 12.89 14.19
CA ARG A 9 2.96 13.56 15.51
C ARG A 9 3.46 15.01 15.51
N GLY A 10 4.50 15.31 14.73
CA GLY A 10 5.06 16.66 14.58
C GLY A 10 4.37 17.52 13.51
N SER A 11 3.25 17.05 12.95
CA SER A 11 2.51 17.75 11.88
C SER A 11 3.36 18.09 10.63
N GLU A 12 4.43 17.33 10.39
CA GLU A 12 5.33 17.48 9.22
C GLU A 12 4.73 16.79 7.99
N LYS A 13 3.66 17.37 7.43
CA LYS A 13 2.84 16.77 6.36
C LYS A 13 3.64 16.23 5.17
N VAL A 14 4.63 16.99 4.68
CA VAL A 14 5.44 16.59 3.52
C VAL A 14 6.26 15.33 3.81
N LYS A 15 6.91 15.27 4.98
CA LYS A 15 7.70 14.09 5.39
C LYS A 15 6.80 12.89 5.63
N ALA A 16 5.65 13.09 6.28
CA ALA A 16 4.66 12.05 6.52
C ALA A 16 4.14 11.44 5.21
N SER A 17 3.74 12.29 4.25
CA SER A 17 3.30 11.84 2.91
C SER A 17 4.42 11.13 2.15
N GLY A 18 5.65 11.65 2.19
CA GLY A 18 6.79 11.00 1.53
C GLY A 18 7.03 9.58 2.06
N TYR A 19 7.02 9.38 3.38
CA TYR A 19 7.14 8.06 3.98
C TYR A 19 5.95 7.15 3.64
N ALA A 20 4.72 7.68 3.67
CA ALA A 20 3.53 6.90 3.34
C ALA A 20 3.54 6.45 1.89
N PHE A 21 3.88 7.33 0.94
CA PHE A 21 3.90 7.01 -0.48
C PHE A 21 5.00 6.01 -0.82
N ALA A 22 6.18 6.13 -0.20
CA ALA A 22 7.22 5.11 -0.33
C ALA A 22 6.72 3.74 0.17
N GLY A 23 6.05 3.69 1.32
CA GLY A 23 5.45 2.47 1.83
C GLY A 23 4.38 1.87 0.91
N ILE A 24 3.53 2.72 0.33
CA ILE A 24 2.49 2.30 -0.62
C ILE A 24 3.13 1.70 -1.87
N ILE A 25 4.11 2.37 -2.49
CA ILE A 25 4.78 1.89 -3.71
C ILE A 25 5.46 0.54 -3.46
N ILE A 26 6.21 0.42 -2.36
CA ILE A 26 6.90 -0.84 -2.01
C ILE A 26 5.88 -1.95 -1.75
N GLY A 27 4.81 -1.65 -1.00
CA GLY A 27 3.77 -2.61 -0.66
C GLY A 27 2.97 -3.08 -1.89
N THR A 28 2.56 -2.16 -2.77
CA THR A 28 1.83 -2.51 -3.98
C THR A 28 2.71 -3.25 -4.98
N PHE A 29 3.98 -2.86 -5.13
CA PHE A 29 4.93 -3.60 -5.95
C PHE A 29 5.10 -5.04 -5.44
N ALA A 30 5.39 -5.24 -4.16
CA ALA A 30 5.56 -6.57 -3.59
C ALA A 30 4.29 -7.43 -3.76
N LYS A 31 3.11 -6.87 -3.48
CA LYS A 31 1.81 -7.53 -3.67
C LYS A 31 1.62 -7.96 -5.13
N TYR A 32 1.76 -7.04 -6.07
CA TYR A 32 1.45 -7.31 -7.48
C TYR A 32 2.54 -8.06 -8.23
N PHE A 33 3.79 -8.06 -7.72
CA PHE A 33 4.82 -8.97 -8.20
C PHE A 33 4.42 -10.43 -7.95
N ILE A 34 3.92 -10.74 -6.75
CA ILE A 34 3.40 -12.09 -6.45
C ILE A 34 2.18 -12.40 -7.31
N HIS A 35 1.24 -11.46 -7.47
CA HIS A 35 0.10 -11.67 -8.37
C HIS A 35 0.49 -11.85 -9.83
N PHE A 36 1.54 -11.18 -10.31
CA PHE A 36 2.06 -11.36 -11.65
C PHE A 36 2.57 -12.79 -11.87
N ILE A 37 3.37 -13.32 -10.94
CA ILE A 37 3.83 -14.71 -11.01
C ILE A 37 2.65 -15.68 -10.89
N ALA A 38 1.73 -15.46 -9.96
CA ALA A 38 0.52 -16.26 -9.83
C ALA A 38 -0.35 -16.21 -11.10
N GLY A 39 -0.40 -15.05 -11.77
CA GLY A 39 -1.13 -14.86 -13.01
C GLY A 39 -0.57 -15.70 -14.15
N VAL A 40 0.76 -15.87 -14.21
CA VAL A 40 1.42 -16.75 -15.17
C VAL A 40 1.15 -18.22 -14.84
N VAL A 41 1.32 -18.61 -13.57
CA VAL A 41 1.25 -20.02 -13.14
C VAL A 41 -0.18 -20.57 -13.11
N PHE A 42 -1.14 -19.79 -12.61
CA PHE A 42 -2.50 -20.26 -12.33
C PHE A 42 -3.54 -19.67 -13.30
N TRP A 43 -3.35 -18.43 -13.74
CA TRP A 43 -4.35 -17.71 -14.55
C TRP A 43 -3.98 -17.61 -16.03
N GLY A 44 -2.88 -18.23 -16.47
CA GLY A 44 -2.44 -18.22 -17.87
C GLY A 44 -3.48 -18.83 -18.83
N ALA A 45 -4.33 -19.73 -18.34
CA ALA A 45 -5.42 -20.33 -19.10
C ALA A 45 -6.51 -19.32 -19.54
N TYR A 46 -6.59 -18.15 -18.89
CA TYR A 46 -7.50 -17.07 -19.26
C TYR A 46 -6.91 -16.10 -20.29
N ALA A 47 -5.65 -16.30 -20.70
CA ALA A 47 -5.03 -15.49 -21.74
C ALA A 47 -5.81 -15.63 -23.06
N PRO A 48 -6.15 -14.52 -23.75
CA PRO A 48 -6.77 -14.58 -25.06
C PRO A 48 -5.94 -15.38 -26.05
N LYS A 49 -6.59 -16.05 -27.02
CA LYS A 49 -5.90 -16.88 -28.02
C LYS A 49 -4.77 -16.09 -28.70
N GLY A 50 -3.58 -16.69 -28.72
CA GLY A 50 -2.38 -16.07 -29.30
C GLY A 50 -1.64 -15.08 -28.40
N THR A 51 -2.11 -14.83 -27.17
CA THR A 51 -1.43 -13.94 -26.23
C THR A 51 -0.42 -14.72 -25.38
N ASN A 52 0.80 -14.20 -25.26
CA ASN A 52 1.79 -14.74 -24.34
C ASN A 52 1.31 -14.57 -22.89
N VAL A 53 1.33 -15.65 -22.09
CA VAL A 53 0.86 -15.66 -20.70
C VAL A 53 1.55 -14.63 -19.79
N TRP A 54 2.84 -14.33 -20.04
CA TRP A 54 3.58 -13.31 -19.33
C TRP A 54 3.06 -11.91 -19.65
N VAL A 55 2.79 -11.61 -20.92
CA VAL A 55 2.21 -10.32 -21.34
C VAL A 55 0.79 -10.16 -20.79
N TYR A 56 -0.02 -11.22 -20.88
CA TYR A 56 -1.36 -11.23 -20.32
C TYR A 56 -1.34 -10.93 -18.81
N SER A 57 -0.52 -11.66 -18.04
CA SER A 57 -0.41 -11.46 -16.59
C SER A 57 0.13 -10.08 -16.25
N LEU A 58 1.09 -9.55 -17.02
CA LEU A 58 1.64 -8.22 -16.81
C LEU A 58 0.58 -7.14 -17.03
N ILE A 59 -0.23 -7.24 -18.07
CA ILE A 59 -1.29 -6.26 -18.35
C ILE A 59 -2.36 -6.29 -17.25
N VAL A 60 -2.86 -7.48 -16.90
CA VAL A 60 -3.93 -7.63 -15.90
C VAL A 60 -3.44 -7.18 -14.52
N ASN A 61 -2.31 -7.70 -14.06
CA ASN A 61 -1.80 -7.41 -12.72
C ASN A 61 -1.10 -6.07 -12.63
N GLY A 62 -0.37 -5.65 -13.67
CA GLY A 62 0.28 -4.34 -13.74
C GLY A 62 -0.74 -3.21 -13.86
N GLY A 63 -1.81 -3.37 -14.65
CA GLY A 63 -2.93 -2.44 -14.67
C GLY A 63 -3.58 -2.32 -13.30
N SER A 64 -3.91 -3.46 -12.67
CA SER A 64 -4.44 -3.49 -11.31
C SER A 64 -3.51 -2.82 -10.29
N ALA A 65 -2.19 -3.02 -10.42
CA ALA A 65 -1.18 -2.40 -9.58
C ALA A 65 -1.17 -0.88 -9.70
N LEU A 66 -1.23 -0.37 -10.93
CA LEU A 66 -1.28 1.06 -11.20
C LEU A 66 -2.52 1.70 -10.57
N PHE A 67 -3.72 1.19 -10.89
CA PHE A 67 -4.97 1.73 -10.35
C PHE A 67 -5.02 1.64 -8.82
N SER A 68 -4.59 0.51 -8.25
CA SER A 68 -4.55 0.33 -6.80
C SER A 68 -3.57 1.30 -6.13
N THR A 69 -2.39 1.52 -6.72
CA THR A 69 -1.37 2.42 -6.17
C THR A 69 -1.86 3.86 -6.19
N VAL A 70 -2.43 4.32 -7.32
CA VAL A 70 -2.98 5.68 -7.42
C VAL A 70 -4.11 5.88 -6.42
N LEU A 71 -5.08 4.96 -6.37
CA LEU A 71 -6.21 5.06 -5.44
C LEU A 71 -5.73 5.09 -3.98
N THR A 72 -4.76 4.25 -3.63
CA THR A 72 -4.21 4.21 -2.27
C THR A 72 -3.46 5.49 -1.92
N ILE A 73 -2.66 6.04 -2.84
CA ILE A 73 -1.98 7.34 -2.65
C ILE A 73 -3.00 8.45 -2.38
N VAL A 74 -4.08 8.51 -3.17
CA VAL A 74 -5.13 9.52 -3.00
C VAL A 74 -5.81 9.36 -1.65
N VAL A 75 -6.31 8.16 -1.32
CA VAL A 75 -7.03 7.90 -0.07
C VAL A 75 -6.13 8.16 1.14
N VAL A 76 -4.91 7.63 1.16
CA VAL A 76 -3.98 7.84 2.27
C VAL A 76 -3.54 9.30 2.38
N GLY A 77 -3.33 9.99 1.26
CA GLY A 77 -3.01 11.42 1.24
C GLY A 77 -4.13 12.28 1.84
N VAL A 78 -5.39 11.97 1.50
CA VAL A 78 -6.57 12.60 2.10
C VAL A 78 -6.59 12.30 3.60
N LEU A 79 -6.49 11.03 4.01
CA LEU A 79 -6.54 10.61 5.42
C LEU A 79 -5.42 11.23 6.26
N LEU A 80 -4.21 11.37 5.73
CA LEU A 80 -3.12 12.07 6.42
C LEU A 80 -3.43 13.54 6.70
N THR A 81 -4.35 14.13 5.94
CA THR A 81 -4.79 15.53 6.09
C THR A 81 -6.01 15.65 6.99
N VAL A 82 -7.03 14.79 6.80
CA VAL A 82 -8.32 14.90 7.50
C VAL A 82 -8.39 14.10 8.81
N ALA A 83 -7.60 13.03 8.93
CA ALA A 83 -7.62 12.13 10.07
C ALA A 83 -6.21 11.60 10.43
N PRO A 84 -5.22 12.49 10.68
CA PRO A 84 -3.83 12.09 10.96
C PRO A 84 -3.70 11.19 12.20
N GLN A 85 -4.64 11.28 13.15
CA GLN A 85 -4.68 10.42 14.34
C GLN A 85 -4.80 8.93 14.02
N LEU A 86 -5.31 8.55 12.85
CA LEU A 86 -5.37 7.14 12.40
C LEU A 86 -3.97 6.54 12.18
N PHE A 87 -2.98 7.39 11.92
CA PHE A 87 -1.60 6.98 11.67
C PHE A 87 -0.72 7.09 12.91
N VAL A 88 -1.26 7.49 14.06
CA VAL A 88 -0.54 7.56 15.33
C VAL A 88 -0.70 6.23 16.07
N ALA A 89 0.41 5.51 16.25
CA ALA A 89 0.40 4.29 17.06
C ALA A 89 0.06 4.63 18.52
N LYS A 90 -0.88 3.88 19.11
CA LYS A 90 -1.14 3.92 20.56
C LYS A 90 0.03 3.29 21.29
N ASP A 91 0.47 3.97 22.33
CA ASP A 91 1.48 3.44 23.25
C ASP A 91 0.85 2.25 24.01
N GLY A 92 1.49 1.08 24.01
CA GLY A 92 0.96 -0.14 24.64
C GLY A 92 0.65 -0.02 26.15
N LYS A 93 1.01 1.09 26.78
CA LYS A 93 0.71 1.41 28.19
C LYS A 93 -0.78 1.66 28.47
N SER A 94 -1.58 1.99 27.45
CA SER A 94 -3.02 2.25 27.60
C SER A 94 -3.84 1.03 28.04
N PHE A 95 -3.32 -0.19 27.88
CA PHE A 95 -3.99 -1.42 28.33
C PHE A 95 -3.65 -1.80 29.78
N SER A 96 -2.59 -1.23 30.38
CA SER A 96 -2.13 -1.61 31.72
C SER A 96 -2.87 -0.88 32.85
N THR A 97 -3.48 0.27 32.58
CA THR A 97 -4.10 1.13 33.62
C THR A 97 -5.59 0.89 33.84
N LYS A 98 -6.23 0.00 33.06
CA LYS A 98 -7.65 -0.35 33.23
C LYS A 98 -7.89 -1.66 34.01
N ALA A 99 -6.84 -2.26 34.58
CA ALA A 99 -6.91 -3.53 35.29
C ALA A 99 -6.52 -3.43 36.78
N ALA A 100 -6.51 -2.21 37.35
CA ALA A 100 -6.25 -1.97 38.77
C ALA A 100 -7.48 -1.35 39.43
#